data_AF-A0A0Q4F983-F1
#
_entry.id   AF-A0A0Q4F983-F1
#
_cell.length_a   1.000
_cell.length_b   1.000
_cell.length_c   1.000
_cell.angle_alpha   90.00
_cell.angle_beta   90.00
_cell.angle_gamma   90.00
#
_symmetry.space_group_name_H-M   'P 1'
#
loop_
_entity.id
_entity.type
_entity.pdbx_description
1 polymer ?
#
loop_
_entity_poly.entity_id
_entity_poly.type
_entity_poly.pdbx_seq_one_letter_code
_entity_poly.pdbx_strand_id
1 'polypeptide(L)'
;MTVMALAAQGSHESERMTLLQISLAIPETGAAEYEKAMEEETAKITSCADGLKFIDGLKARVRHGSLSFTVKTDVAIATLPVPLSRALLARPIGKATPVFGGGEAFRVLVRCEPTFVAPRPAPSSRDGSAVATS
;
A
#
# COMPACT_ATOMS: atom_id res chain seq x y z
N MET A 1 -37.99 2.86 -34.21
CA MET A 1 -37.72 1.87 -33.16
C MET A 1 -36.49 2.34 -32.40
N THR A 2 -36.68 2.88 -31.20
CA THR A 2 -35.60 3.42 -30.37
C THR A 2 -35.07 2.30 -29.48
N VAL A 3 -33.84 1.86 -29.71
CA VAL A 3 -33.21 0.82 -28.88
C VAL A 3 -32.71 1.48 -27.60
N MET A 4 -33.25 1.02 -26.46
CA MET A 4 -32.86 1.49 -25.14
C MET A 4 -31.38 1.18 -24.88
N ALA A 5 -30.60 2.20 -24.56
CA ALA A 5 -29.30 2.04 -23.93
C ALA A 5 -29.53 1.59 -22.48
N LEU A 6 -29.53 0.27 -22.24
CA LEU A 6 -29.24 -0.24 -20.91
C LEU A 6 -27.76 0.06 -20.65
N ALA A 7 -27.50 1.20 -20.02
CA ALA A 7 -26.28 1.40 -19.29
C ALA A 7 -26.16 0.24 -18.30
N ALA A 8 -25.22 -0.66 -18.57
CA ALA A 8 -24.81 -1.69 -17.65
C ALA A 8 -24.39 -0.97 -16.36
N GLN A 9 -25.30 -0.92 -15.39
CA GLN A 9 -24.99 -0.69 -14.00
C GLN A 9 -24.27 -1.96 -13.54
N GLY A 10 -23.04 -2.15 -14.01
CA GLY A 10 -22.13 -3.14 -13.48
C GLY A 10 -21.80 -2.72 -12.06
N SER A 11 -22.58 -3.24 -11.11
CA SER A 11 -22.22 -3.50 -9.72
C SER A 11 -21.00 -2.72 -9.20
N HIS A 12 -21.16 -1.39 -9.11
CA HIS A 12 -20.25 -0.54 -8.31
C HIS A 12 -20.35 -0.88 -6.81
N GLU A 13 -21.37 -1.64 -6.44
CA GLU A 13 -21.60 -2.21 -5.13
C GLU A 13 -20.78 -3.50 -5.00
N SER A 14 -19.58 -3.40 -4.42
CA SER A 14 -18.69 -4.50 -3.98
C SER A 14 -17.46 -4.83 -4.84
N GLU A 15 -16.79 -3.85 -5.47
CA GLU A 15 -15.41 -4.09 -5.90
C GLU A 15 -14.51 -4.26 -4.65
N ARG A 16 -14.23 -5.53 -4.32
CA ARG A 16 -13.30 -5.96 -3.26
C ARG A 16 -11.92 -6.16 -3.87
N MET A 17 -10.89 -5.74 -3.17
CA MET A 17 -9.51 -5.88 -3.66
C MET A 17 -8.52 -6.10 -2.53
N THR A 18 -7.37 -6.65 -2.91
CA THR A 18 -6.19 -6.68 -2.03
C THR A 18 -5.40 -5.41 -2.24
N LEU A 19 -5.06 -4.72 -1.16
CA LEU A 19 -4.26 -3.51 -1.15
C LEU A 19 -2.95 -3.76 -0.42
N LEU A 20 -1.85 -3.35 -1.04
CA LEU A 20 -0.57 -3.16 -0.39
C LEU A 20 -0.45 -1.68 0.00
N GLN A 21 -0.35 -1.40 1.29
CA GLN A 21 0.00 -0.09 1.81
C GLN A 21 1.47 -0.07 2.19
N ILE A 22 2.20 0.92 1.70
CA ILE A 22 3.59 1.20 2.09
C ILE A 22 3.58 2.51 2.87
N SER A 23 4.18 2.53 4.05
CA SER A 23 4.22 3.69 4.93
C SER A 23 5.65 3.98 5.37
N LEU A 24 6.11 5.20 5.14
CA LEU A 24 7.43 5.70 5.51
C LEU A 24 7.26 6.85 6.49
N ALA A 25 7.80 6.73 7.70
CA ALA A 25 7.77 7.79 8.69
C ALA A 25 8.52 9.02 8.15
N ILE A 26 7.96 10.20 8.40
CA ILE A 26 8.53 11.45 7.94
C ILE A 26 9.72 11.79 8.84
N PRO A 27 10.93 11.99 8.30
CA PRO A 27 12.07 12.42 9.10
C PRO A 27 11.87 13.86 9.60
N GLU A 28 12.49 14.20 10.74
CA GLU A 28 12.42 15.55 11.33
C GLU A 28 12.95 16.65 10.40
N THR A 29 13.85 16.29 9.48
CA THR A 29 14.41 17.19 8.46
C THR A 29 14.36 16.55 7.07
N GLY A 30 14.21 17.37 6.02
CA GLY A 30 14.23 16.89 4.63
C GLY A 30 12.95 16.21 4.15
N ALA A 31 11.81 16.42 4.83
CA ALA A 31 10.53 15.79 4.49
C ALA A 31 10.16 15.88 3.00
N ALA A 32 10.36 17.04 2.36
CA ALA A 32 10.07 17.23 0.94
C ALA A 32 10.96 16.39 0.01
N GLU A 33 12.25 16.23 0.33
CA GLU A 33 13.14 15.33 -0.42
C GLU A 33 12.75 13.87 -0.24
N TYR A 34 12.35 13.48 0.96
CA TYR A 34 11.89 12.12 1.25
C TYR A 34 10.55 11.80 0.58
N GLU A 35 9.63 12.76 0.54
CA GLU A 35 8.37 12.64 -0.19
C GLU A 35 8.63 12.42 -1.69
N LYS A 36 9.49 13.27 -2.28
CA LYS A 36 9.88 13.17 -3.67
C LYS A 36 10.57 11.84 -3.98
N ALA A 37 11.52 11.43 -3.13
CA ALA A 37 12.19 10.13 -3.28
C ALA A 37 11.19 8.97 -3.20
N MET A 38 10.21 9.04 -2.29
CA MET A 38 9.15 8.04 -2.20
C MET A 38 8.29 8.03 -3.46
N GLU A 39 7.93 9.18 -4.01
CA GLU A 39 7.16 9.26 -5.27
C GLU A 39 7.95 8.67 -6.44
N GLU A 40 9.21 9.07 -6.62
CA GLU A 40 10.08 8.59 -7.71
C GLU A 40 10.33 7.09 -7.64
N GLU A 41 10.56 6.57 -6.44
CA GLU A 41 10.82 5.15 -6.25
C GLU A 41 9.54 4.30 -6.38
N THR A 42 8.42 4.76 -5.81
CA THR A 42 7.15 4.02 -5.90
C THR A 42 6.52 4.05 -7.28
N ALA A 43 6.84 5.05 -8.13
CA ALA A 43 6.47 5.08 -9.54
C ALA A 43 7.03 3.89 -10.34
N LYS A 44 8.16 3.32 -9.90
CA LYS A 44 8.81 2.16 -10.51
C LYS A 44 8.09 0.85 -10.21
N ILE A 45 7.20 0.82 -9.20
CA ILE A 45 6.42 -0.37 -8.86
C ILE A 45 5.48 -0.69 -10.02
N THR A 46 5.52 -1.93 -10.49
CA THR A 46 4.69 -2.46 -11.58
C THR A 46 3.76 -3.58 -11.14
N SER A 47 4.04 -4.18 -9.98
CA SER A 47 3.27 -5.28 -9.39
C SER A 47 3.34 -5.19 -7.86
N CYS A 48 2.42 -5.84 -7.15
CA CYS A 48 2.56 -5.91 -5.68
C CYS A 48 3.78 -6.71 -5.24
N ALA A 49 4.25 -7.68 -6.04
CA ALA A 49 5.50 -8.38 -5.79
C ALA A 49 6.72 -7.46 -5.90
N ASP A 50 6.75 -6.54 -6.87
CA ASP A 50 7.79 -5.51 -6.96
C ASP A 50 7.71 -4.53 -5.79
N GLY A 51 6.50 -4.18 -5.35
CA GLY A 51 6.30 -3.38 -4.14
C GLY A 51 6.94 -4.02 -2.90
N LEU A 52 6.83 -5.35 -2.74
CA LEU A 52 7.50 -6.08 -1.66
C LEU A 52 9.03 -6.06 -1.80
N LYS A 53 9.56 -6.32 -3.00
CA LYS A 53 11.02 -6.24 -3.24
C LYS A 53 11.57 -4.85 -2.96
N PHE A 54 10.82 -3.81 -3.31
CA PHE A 54 11.15 -2.43 -3.01
C PHE A 54 11.23 -2.19 -1.50
N ILE A 55 10.27 -2.71 -0.73
CA ILE A 55 10.30 -2.64 0.73
C ILE A 55 11.55 -3.34 1.30
N ASP A 56 11.89 -4.53 0.83
CA ASP A 56 13.09 -5.25 1.28
C ASP A 56 14.38 -4.49 0.94
N GLY A 57 14.45 -3.93 -0.27
CA GLY A 57 15.57 -3.08 -0.69
C GLY A 57 15.70 -1.82 0.16
N LEU A 58 14.59 -1.17 0.52
CA LEU A 58 14.60 -0.03 1.41
C LEU A 58 14.97 -0.42 2.83
N LYS A 59 14.45 -1.52 3.39
CA LYS A 59 14.83 -2.01 4.73
C LYS A 59 16.34 -2.27 4.84
N ALA A 60 16.96 -2.76 3.77
CA ALA A 60 18.40 -2.97 3.73
C ALA A 60 19.22 -1.67 3.73
N ARG A 61 18.65 -0.57 3.20
CA ARG A 61 19.32 0.75 3.10
C ARG A 61 19.03 1.66 4.29
N VAL A 62 17.80 1.63 4.79
CA VAL A 62 17.33 2.49 5.87
C VAL A 62 17.58 1.77 7.20
N ARG A 63 18.73 2.08 7.83
CA ARG A 63 18.90 1.79 9.26
C ARG A 63 17.84 2.61 10.01
N HIS A 64 17.09 1.95 10.89
CA HIS A 64 16.06 2.51 11.78
C HIS A 64 14.64 2.62 11.19
N GLY A 65 13.82 1.60 11.48
CA GLY A 65 12.47 1.71 12.08
C GLY A 65 11.34 2.40 11.32
N SER A 66 11.61 3.20 10.28
CA SER A 66 10.66 4.15 9.72
C SER A 66 9.85 3.61 8.55
N LEU A 67 10.15 2.41 8.03
CA LEU A 67 9.40 1.80 6.94
C LEU A 67 8.54 0.65 7.44
N SER A 68 7.24 0.74 7.20
CA SER A 68 6.26 -0.30 7.46
C SER A 68 5.42 -0.57 6.22
N PHE A 69 4.89 -1.79 6.11
CA PHE A 69 3.93 -2.13 5.09
C PHE A 69 2.80 -2.93 5.69
N THR A 70 1.64 -2.88 5.05
CA THR A 70 0.47 -3.63 5.45
C THR A 70 -0.22 -4.12 4.20
N VAL A 71 -0.50 -5.42 4.14
CA VAL A 71 -1.38 -5.97 3.12
C VAL A 71 -2.76 -6.14 3.73
N LYS A 72 -3.76 -5.50 3.12
CA LYS A 72 -5.16 -5.65 3.49
C LYS A 72 -5.88 -6.40 2.37
N THR A 73 -6.43 -7.56 2.68
CA THR A 73 -7.27 -8.32 1.76
C THR A 73 -8.73 -7.92 1.92
N ASP A 74 -9.54 -8.17 0.89
CA ASP A 74 -11.00 -7.95 0.93
C ASP A 74 -11.43 -6.49 1.21
N VAL A 75 -10.63 -5.51 0.79
CA VAL A 75 -10.96 -4.10 0.98
C VAL A 75 -12.04 -3.68 -0.01
N ALA A 76 -13.17 -3.21 0.48
CA ALA A 76 -14.20 -2.59 -0.35
C ALA A 76 -13.75 -1.20 -0.77
N ILE A 77 -13.63 -0.95 -2.07
CA ILE A 77 -13.12 0.33 -2.57
C ILE A 77 -13.96 1.54 -2.11
N ALA A 78 -15.26 1.33 -1.92
CA ALA A 78 -16.19 2.33 -1.43
C ALA A 78 -15.91 2.82 0.00
N THR A 79 -15.14 2.05 0.79
CA THR A 79 -14.74 2.43 2.16
C THR A 79 -13.52 3.34 2.20
N LEU A 80 -12.85 3.54 1.07
CA LEU A 80 -11.70 4.43 0.96
C LEU A 80 -12.15 5.88 0.75
N PRO A 81 -11.38 6.87 1.24
CA PRO A 81 -11.60 8.27 0.89
C PRO A 81 -11.69 8.47 -0.64
N VAL A 82 -12.62 9.32 -1.07
CA VAL A 82 -12.91 9.57 -2.50
C VAL A 82 -11.65 9.88 -3.34
N PRO A 83 -10.69 10.70 -2.88
CA PRO A 83 -9.46 10.94 -3.64
C PRO A 83 -8.63 9.67 -3.87
N LEU A 84 -8.58 8.77 -2.87
CA LEU A 84 -7.80 7.54 -2.93
C LEU A 84 -8.49 6.47 -3.77
N SER A 85 -9.81 6.31 -3.64
CA SER A 85 -10.56 5.38 -4.49
C SER A 85 -10.45 5.77 -5.96
N ARG A 86 -10.60 7.06 -6.30
CA ARG A 86 -10.38 7.56 -7.66
C ARG A 86 -8.94 7.35 -8.13
N ALA A 87 -7.95 7.59 -7.29
CA ALA A 87 -6.54 7.40 -7.64
C ALA A 87 -6.21 5.92 -7.94
N LEU A 88 -6.82 4.99 -7.20
CA LEU A 88 -6.65 3.55 -7.42
C LEU A 88 -7.38 3.07 -8.68
N LEU A 89 -8.60 3.53 -8.93
CA LEU A 89 -9.37 3.16 -10.13
C LEU A 89 -8.78 3.73 -11.42
N ALA A 90 -8.17 4.91 -11.36
CA ALA A 90 -7.54 5.56 -12.51
C ALA A 90 -6.20 4.92 -12.90
N ARG A 91 -5.69 3.97 -12.11
CA ARG A 91 -4.37 3.36 -12.30
C ARG A 91 -4.49 1.87 -12.63
N PRO A 92 -3.58 1.33 -13.44
CA PRO A 92 -3.48 -0.12 -13.62
C PRO A 92 -3.24 -0.84 -12.29
N ILE A 93 -3.71 -2.09 -12.20
CA ILE A 93 -3.35 -3.00 -11.11
C ILE A 93 -1.82 -3.10 -11.04
N GLY A 94 -1.29 -3.10 -9.82
CA GLY A 94 0.15 -3.13 -9.56
C GLY A 94 0.84 -1.76 -9.57
N LYS A 95 0.14 -0.66 -9.91
CA LYS A 95 0.68 0.70 -9.83
C LYS A 95 0.34 1.39 -8.50
N ALA A 96 1.30 2.13 -7.97
CA ALA A 96 1.15 2.92 -6.77
C ALA A 96 0.31 4.19 -7.01
N THR A 97 -0.49 4.57 -6.02
CA THR A 97 -1.09 5.91 -5.93
C THR A 97 -0.01 6.97 -5.76
N PRO A 98 -0.34 8.28 -5.94
CA PRO A 98 0.54 9.34 -5.45
C PRO A 98 0.79 9.16 -3.95
N VAL A 99 1.86 9.76 -3.47
CA VAL A 99 2.13 9.85 -2.04
C VAL A 99 1.01 10.64 -1.36
N PHE A 100 0.51 10.15 -0.24
CA PHE A 100 -0.48 10.81 0.58
C PHE A 100 -0.15 10.65 2.06
N GLY A 101 -0.81 11.45 2.89
CA GLY A 101 -0.45 11.58 4.31
C GLY A 101 0.16 12.97 4.57
N GLY A 102 0.98 13.06 5.61
CA GLY A 102 1.51 14.32 6.13
C GLY A 102 1.40 14.37 7.65
N GLY A 103 2.44 14.88 8.30
CA GLY A 103 2.59 14.89 9.77
C GLY A 103 3.54 13.81 10.27
N GLU A 104 3.14 12.54 10.19
CA GLU A 104 3.90 11.43 10.80
C GLU A 104 4.45 10.41 9.80
N ALA A 105 3.75 10.20 8.68
CA ALA A 105 4.17 9.25 7.64
C ALA A 105 3.66 9.63 6.25
N PHE A 106 4.53 9.41 5.26
CA PHE A 106 4.19 9.31 3.85
C PHE A 106 3.67 7.92 3.53
N ARG A 107 2.62 7.82 2.73
CA ARG A 107 1.96 6.56 2.40
C ARG A 107 1.65 6.46 0.92
N VAL A 108 1.69 5.24 0.39
CA VAL A 108 1.16 4.89 -0.93
C VAL A 108 0.31 3.62 -0.84
N LEU A 109 -0.66 3.50 -1.73
CA LEU A 109 -1.46 2.30 -1.90
C LEU A 109 -1.20 1.69 -3.28
N VAL A 110 -1.15 0.37 -3.34
CA VAL A 110 -1.06 -0.39 -4.59
C VAL A 110 -2.22 -1.39 -4.61
N ARG A 111 -3.02 -1.37 -5.68
CA ARG A 111 -4.03 -2.41 -5.93
C ARG A 111 -3.31 -3.67 -6.40
N CYS A 112 -3.41 -4.76 -5.65
CA CYS A 112 -2.77 -6.01 -6.00
C CYS A 112 -3.58 -6.86 -6.96
N GLU A 113 -2.88 -7.72 -7.68
CA GLU A 113 -3.49 -8.74 -8.53
C GLU A 113 -4.32 -9.72 -7.67
N PRO A 114 -5.41 -10.29 -8.19
CA PRO A 114 -6.22 -11.26 -7.43
C PRO A 114 -5.43 -12.51 -7.03
N THR A 115 -4.38 -12.85 -7.78
CA THR A 115 -3.47 -13.97 -7.50
C THR A 115 -2.36 -13.62 -6.50
N PHE A 116 -2.28 -12.36 -6.05
CA PHE A 116 -1.26 -11.92 -5.12
C PHE A 116 -1.45 -12.57 -3.76
N VAL A 117 -0.47 -13.37 -3.36
CA VAL A 117 -0.42 -13.98 -2.03
C VAL A 117 0.44 -13.10 -1.14
N ALA A 118 -0.18 -12.50 -0.13
CA ALA A 118 0.55 -11.75 0.88
C ALA A 118 1.55 -12.70 1.58
N PRO A 119 2.85 -12.34 1.68
CA PRO A 119 3.76 -13.10 2.51
C PRO A 119 3.21 -13.08 3.94
N ARG A 120 3.09 -14.26 4.56
CA ARG A 120 2.73 -14.32 5.98
C ARG A 120 3.75 -13.47 6.74
N PRO A 121 3.31 -12.54 7.61
CA PRO A 121 4.24 -11.88 8.50
C PRO A 121 4.97 -12.98 9.28
N ALA A 122 6.30 -12.96 9.24
CA ALA A 122 7.09 -13.80 10.12
C ALA A 122 6.61 -13.55 11.55
N PRO A 123 6.41 -14.59 12.39
CA PRO A 123 6.06 -14.37 13.78
C PRO A 123 7.10 -13.42 14.35
N SER A 124 6.63 -12.27 14.82
CA SER A 124 7.46 -11.32 15.54
C SER A 124 8.05 -12.07 16.72
N SER A 125 9.36 -12.35 16.70
CA SER A 125 10.10 -12.82 17.86
C SER A 125 10.12 -11.71 18.93
N ARG A 126 8.98 -11.52 19.58
CA ARG A 126 8.86 -10.92 20.91
C ARG A 126 8.60 -12.08 21.84
N ASP A 127 9.65 -12.81 22.16
CA ASP A 127 9.72 -13.54 23.41
C ASP A 127 11.13 -13.35 23.97
N GLY A 128 11.29 -12.22 24.64
CA GLY A 128 12.45 -11.91 25.45
C GLY A 128 11.96 -11.69 26.87
N SER A 129 12.54 -12.46 27.80
CA SER A 129 12.43 -12.36 29.25
C SER A 129 11.12 -12.83 29.90
N ALA A 130 11.09 -14.11 30.27
CA ALA A 130 10.70 -14.49 31.62
C ALA A 130 11.91 -15.13 32.31
N VAL A 131 12.56 -14.35 33.18
CA VAL A 131 13.46 -14.88 34.21
C VAL A 131 12.67 -15.86 35.07
N ALA A 132 13.13 -17.10 35.19
CA ALA A 132 12.64 -18.03 36.18
C ALA A 132 13.84 -18.49 37.01
N THR A 133 14.06 -17.76 38.11
CA THR A 133 14.88 -18.18 39.22
C THR A 133 14.21 -19.39 39.88
N SER A 134 14.94 -20.47 40.08
CA SER A 134 14.67 -21.49 41.11
C SER A 134 16.00 -22.05 41.58
#